data_AF-A0A662PS99-F1
#
_entry.id   AF-A0A662PS99-F1
#
_cell.length_a   1.000
_cell.length_b   1.000
_cell.length_c   1.000
_cell.angle_alpha   90.00
_cell.angle_beta   90.00
_cell.angle_gamma   90.00
#
_symmetry.space_group_name_H-M   'P 1'
#
loop_
_entity.id
_entity.type
_entity.pdbx_description
1 polymer ?
#
loop_
_entity_poly.entity_id
_entity_poly.type
_entity_poly.pdbx_seq_one_letter_code
_entity_poly.pdbx_strand_id
1 'polypeptide(L)'
;MSSTDVFRIYDRFGNFFRMNYTKGVLYKFETNPLEIIGPRKTIFFQGTFYSYESGPGAQKVVPSLPILKSMITRQFALALRRNGYKFKGDYRSYKIENEISHPHRDIFSIYEGFEFRTVLINGQIFLCIDPHIIFDFNCSIEDLVNKGIKPGELNDFSVSYLTEDRKRIDGYLLETLWERNEAKESILICKIKNFRDFIEVSEPAWSVFPEARPEVIQELLNKLNRDYDVIGLQRKISFLDSKTASRDRLLKTMEIITQLQKDVFPLRFGEFEVNIEIEPIIVRL
;
A
#
# COMPACT_ATOMS: atom_id res chain seq x y z
N MET A 1 7.64 -42.89 -24.16
CA MET A 1 8.17 -41.56 -24.52
C MET A 1 7.06 -40.57 -24.26
N SER A 2 7.20 -39.74 -23.22
CA SER A 2 6.17 -38.77 -22.83
C SER A 2 6.07 -37.70 -23.90
N SER A 3 4.89 -37.51 -24.48
CA SER A 3 4.57 -36.30 -25.23
C SER A 3 4.67 -35.13 -24.25
N THR A 4 5.84 -34.47 -24.23
CA THR A 4 6.00 -33.19 -23.56
C THR A 4 4.97 -32.29 -24.21
N ASP A 5 3.91 -31.97 -23.46
CA ASP A 5 2.79 -31.17 -23.93
C ASP A 5 3.33 -29.80 -24.34
N VAL A 6 3.62 -29.63 -25.64
CA VAL A 6 4.33 -28.47 -26.20
C VAL A 6 3.61 -27.16 -25.85
N PHE A 7 2.31 -27.24 -25.56
CA PHE A 7 1.48 -26.14 -25.09
C PHE A 7 1.87 -25.63 -23.70
N ARG A 8 2.45 -26.45 -22.81
CA ARG A 8 2.95 -26.00 -21.50
C ARG A 8 4.11 -25.02 -21.58
N ILE A 9 4.81 -24.95 -22.72
CA ILE A 9 5.92 -24.00 -22.93
C ILE A 9 5.39 -22.57 -23.10
N TYR A 10 4.14 -22.41 -23.54
CA TYR A 10 3.49 -21.12 -23.74
C TYR A 10 2.61 -20.68 -22.56
N ASP A 11 2.44 -21.54 -21.55
CA ASP A 11 1.70 -21.23 -20.34
C ASP A 11 2.43 -20.12 -19.56
N ARG A 12 1.87 -18.91 -19.59
CA ARG A 12 2.30 -17.84 -18.67
C ARG A 12 1.47 -17.95 -17.40
N PHE A 13 2.12 -18.35 -16.32
CA PHE A 13 1.53 -18.28 -14.98
C PHE A 13 1.25 -16.80 -14.65
N GLY A 14 -0.02 -16.50 -14.43
CA GLY A 14 -0.45 -15.18 -13.98
C GLY A 14 -0.17 -14.98 -12.50
N ASN A 15 -0.53 -13.80 -12.03
CA ASN A 15 -0.49 -13.43 -10.62
C ASN A 15 -1.89 -13.31 -9.99
N PHE A 16 -2.86 -13.98 -10.62
CA PHE A 16 -4.27 -14.00 -10.24
C PHE A 16 -4.64 -15.35 -9.63
N PHE A 17 -5.24 -15.31 -8.45
CA PHE A 17 -5.61 -16.48 -7.66
C PHE A 17 -7.11 -16.44 -7.42
N ARG A 18 -7.81 -17.51 -7.79
CA ARG A 18 -9.27 -17.56 -7.67
C ARG A 18 -9.67 -17.55 -6.20
N MET A 19 -10.70 -16.78 -5.88
CA MET A 19 -11.33 -16.84 -4.57
C MET A 19 -12.63 -17.63 -4.65
N ASN A 20 -12.73 -18.65 -3.80
CA ASN A 20 -13.96 -19.42 -3.58
C ASN A 20 -14.71 -18.83 -2.40
N TYR A 21 -16.01 -18.62 -2.56
CA TYR A 21 -16.82 -17.97 -1.54
C TYR A 21 -18.18 -18.62 -1.41
N THR A 22 -18.68 -18.67 -0.18
CA THR A 22 -20.06 -19.11 0.08
C THR A 22 -21.05 -18.00 -0.28
N LYS A 23 -22.28 -18.41 -0.63
CA LYS A 23 -23.39 -17.44 -0.74
C LYS A 23 -23.80 -17.03 0.67
N GLY A 24 -23.98 -15.73 0.84
CA GLY A 24 -24.52 -15.13 2.04
C GLY A 24 -25.34 -13.91 1.67
N VAL A 25 -25.82 -13.20 2.69
CA VAL A 25 -26.65 -12.02 2.51
C VAL A 25 -25.94 -10.78 3.01
N LEU A 26 -26.22 -9.65 2.35
CA LEU A 26 -25.86 -8.34 2.84
C LEU A 26 -27.13 -7.56 3.20
N TYR A 27 -26.92 -6.47 3.91
CA TYR A 27 -27.94 -5.54 4.33
C TYR A 27 -27.65 -4.19 3.69
N LYS A 28 -28.60 -3.71 2.88
CA LYS A 28 -28.57 -2.39 2.27
C LYS A 28 -29.16 -1.37 3.26
N PHE A 29 -28.55 -0.20 3.34
CA PHE A 29 -29.04 0.92 4.15
C PHE A 29 -29.29 2.15 3.28
N GLU A 30 -30.39 2.86 3.55
CA GLU A 30 -30.74 4.13 2.89
C GLU A 30 -29.95 5.30 3.46
N THR A 31 -29.62 5.24 4.76
CA THR A 31 -28.82 6.24 5.47
C THR A 31 -27.47 5.63 5.86
N ASN A 32 -26.52 6.50 6.25
CA ASN A 32 -25.18 6.10 6.65
C ASN A 32 -25.22 5.28 7.96
N PRO A 33 -24.90 3.96 7.94
CA PRO A 33 -24.98 3.13 9.13
C PRO A 33 -23.67 3.10 9.92
N LEU A 34 -22.67 3.93 9.56
CA LEU A 34 -21.31 3.84 10.10
C LEU A 34 -21.24 4.07 11.61
N GLU A 35 -22.14 4.86 12.19
CA GLU A 35 -22.20 5.09 13.65
C GLU A 35 -22.77 3.89 14.41
N ILE A 36 -23.68 3.14 13.78
CA ILE A 36 -24.40 2.03 14.43
C ILE A 36 -23.65 0.71 14.22
N ILE A 37 -23.29 0.44 12.96
CA ILE A 37 -22.71 -0.84 12.52
C ILE A 37 -21.18 -0.78 12.53
N GLY A 38 -20.62 0.41 12.33
CA GLY A 38 -19.18 0.62 12.28
C GLY A 38 -18.60 0.52 10.87
N PRO A 39 -17.46 1.19 10.62
CA PRO A 39 -16.80 1.16 9.33
C PRO A 39 -16.32 -0.22 8.97
N ARG A 40 -15.81 -1.02 9.91
CA ARG A 40 -15.20 -2.33 9.61
C ARG A 40 -16.15 -3.31 8.91
N LYS A 41 -17.46 -3.19 9.14
CA LYS A 41 -18.48 -4.10 8.62
C LYS A 41 -19.19 -3.58 7.38
N THR A 42 -18.99 -2.31 7.05
CA THR A 42 -19.78 -1.57 6.05
C THR A 42 -18.91 -1.21 4.84
N ILE A 43 -19.46 -1.25 3.63
CA ILE A 43 -18.88 -0.64 2.43
C ILE A 43 -19.82 0.42 1.88
N PHE A 44 -19.27 1.41 1.17
CA PHE A 44 -20.03 2.34 0.36
C PHE A 44 -19.76 2.01 -1.11
N PHE A 45 -20.81 1.73 -1.87
CA PHE A 45 -20.72 1.35 -3.27
C PHE A 45 -21.83 2.04 -4.06
N GLN A 46 -21.43 2.86 -5.05
CA GLN A 46 -22.36 3.57 -5.95
C GLN A 46 -23.49 4.31 -5.22
N GLY A 47 -23.15 5.13 -4.21
CA GLY A 47 -24.14 5.93 -3.49
C GLY A 47 -24.88 5.19 -2.37
N THR A 48 -24.65 3.88 -2.19
CA THR A 48 -25.40 3.04 -1.25
C THR A 48 -24.47 2.36 -0.24
N PHE A 49 -24.92 2.26 1.02
CA PHE A 49 -24.22 1.52 2.06
C PHE A 49 -24.67 0.06 2.12
N TYR A 50 -23.70 -0.85 2.25
CA TYR A 50 -23.93 -2.28 2.44
C TYR A 50 -23.13 -2.80 3.63
N SER A 51 -23.73 -3.67 4.44
CA SER A 51 -23.06 -4.34 5.55
C SER A 51 -23.38 -5.84 5.55
N TYR A 52 -22.51 -6.68 6.12
CA TYR A 52 -22.84 -8.08 6.40
C TYR A 52 -23.59 -8.26 7.73
N GLU A 53 -23.84 -7.17 8.46
CA GLU A 53 -24.60 -7.15 9.72
C GLU A 53 -25.85 -6.28 9.57
N SER A 54 -26.95 -6.74 10.14
CA SER A 54 -28.25 -6.04 10.12
C SER A 54 -28.28 -4.88 11.11
N GLY A 55 -29.17 -3.91 10.86
CA GLY A 55 -29.43 -2.79 11.76
C GLY A 55 -30.80 -2.15 11.50
N PRO A 56 -31.15 -1.07 12.22
CA PRO A 56 -32.37 -0.31 11.97
C PRO A 56 -32.42 0.20 10.53
N GLY A 57 -33.56 0.02 9.85
CA GLY A 57 -33.73 0.43 8.45
C GLY A 57 -32.97 -0.40 7.41
N ALA A 58 -32.36 -1.51 7.83
CA ALA A 58 -31.66 -2.41 6.93
C ALA A 58 -32.62 -3.23 6.06
N GLN A 59 -32.37 -3.29 4.76
CA GLN A 59 -33.03 -4.21 3.84
C GLN A 59 -32.10 -5.38 3.49
N LYS A 60 -32.55 -6.61 3.73
CA LYS A 60 -31.81 -7.82 3.34
C LYS A 60 -31.75 -7.92 1.82
N VAL A 61 -30.55 -8.14 1.27
CA VAL A 61 -30.29 -8.25 -0.17
C VAL A 61 -29.31 -9.39 -0.47
N VAL A 62 -29.48 -10.01 -1.64
CA VAL A 62 -28.46 -10.88 -2.23
C VAL A 62 -27.46 -9.98 -2.95
N PRO A 63 -26.16 -9.99 -2.57
CA PRO A 63 -25.20 -9.08 -3.18
C PRO A 63 -24.93 -9.44 -4.64
N SER A 64 -24.85 -8.42 -5.50
CA SER A 64 -24.25 -8.58 -6.82
C SER A 64 -22.74 -8.86 -6.69
N LEU A 65 -22.14 -9.45 -7.72
CA LEU A 65 -20.70 -9.76 -7.72
C LEU A 65 -19.79 -8.54 -7.45
N PRO A 66 -20.04 -7.34 -8.03
CA PRO A 66 -19.24 -6.16 -7.71
C PRO A 66 -19.32 -5.73 -6.23
N ILE A 67 -20.51 -5.81 -5.63
CA ILE A 67 -20.73 -5.48 -4.21
C ILE A 67 -19.99 -6.50 -3.34
N LEU A 68 -20.14 -7.80 -3.64
CA LEU A 68 -19.45 -8.86 -2.93
C LEU A 68 -17.93 -8.70 -3.04
N LYS A 69 -17.39 -8.42 -4.23
CA LYS A 69 -15.95 -8.13 -4.42
C LYS A 69 -15.49 -6.97 -3.54
N SER A 70 -16.23 -5.87 -3.50
CA SER A 70 -15.90 -4.72 -2.65
C SER A 70 -15.86 -5.10 -1.16
N MET A 71 -16.84 -5.89 -0.70
CA MET A 71 -16.86 -6.40 0.67
C MET A 71 -15.66 -7.32 0.96
N ILE A 72 -15.37 -8.29 0.08
CA ILE A 72 -14.22 -9.18 0.20
C ILE A 72 -12.91 -8.39 0.27
N THR A 73 -12.76 -7.36 -0.56
CA THR A 73 -11.55 -6.50 -0.58
C THR A 73 -11.34 -5.82 0.77
N ARG A 74 -12.42 -5.27 1.34
CA ARG A 74 -12.38 -4.65 2.66
C ARG A 74 -12.02 -5.66 3.74
N GLN A 75 -12.65 -6.84 3.73
CA GLN A 75 -12.41 -7.86 4.73
C GLN A 75 -11.01 -8.47 4.63
N PHE A 76 -10.48 -8.63 3.42
CA PHE A 76 -9.09 -9.02 3.19
C PHE A 76 -8.11 -7.99 3.77
N ALA A 77 -8.31 -6.70 3.47
CA ALA A 77 -7.47 -5.63 4.02
C ALA A 77 -7.56 -5.54 5.56
N LEU A 78 -8.71 -5.83 6.16
CA LEU A 78 -8.87 -5.91 7.61
C LEU A 78 -8.20 -7.15 8.20
N ALA A 79 -8.28 -8.29 7.52
CA ALA A 79 -7.61 -9.52 7.93
C ALA A 79 -6.07 -9.38 7.87
N LEU A 80 -5.54 -8.71 6.86
CA LEU A 80 -4.13 -8.32 6.81
C LEU A 80 -3.74 -7.49 8.04
N ARG A 81 -4.47 -6.41 8.34
CA ARG A 81 -4.19 -5.56 9.52
C ARG A 81 -4.21 -6.34 10.83
N ARG A 82 -5.17 -7.27 10.99
CA ARG A 82 -5.25 -8.14 12.17
C ARG A 82 -4.05 -9.08 12.31
N ASN A 83 -3.44 -9.46 11.18
CA ASN A 83 -2.25 -10.30 11.11
C ASN A 83 -0.94 -9.49 11.08
N GLY A 84 -0.94 -8.27 11.61
CA GLY A 84 0.27 -7.46 11.79
C GLY A 84 0.74 -6.69 10.56
N TYR A 85 0.07 -6.85 9.41
CA TYR A 85 0.46 -6.12 8.22
C TYR A 85 0.20 -4.61 8.34
N LYS A 86 1.19 -3.83 7.93
CA LYS A 86 1.12 -2.38 7.69
C LYS A 86 0.77 -2.11 6.23
N PHE A 87 0.40 -0.86 5.96
CA PHE A 87 -0.09 -0.40 4.66
C PHE A 87 0.59 0.89 4.25
N LYS A 88 1.05 0.96 3.00
CA LYS A 88 1.45 2.20 2.33
C LYS A 88 0.43 2.48 1.22
N GLY A 89 -0.46 3.43 1.44
CA GLY A 89 -1.67 3.60 0.63
C GLY A 89 -2.68 2.46 0.85
N ASP A 90 -3.59 2.26 -0.10
CA ASP A 90 -4.75 1.37 0.09
C ASP A 90 -4.42 -0.13 -0.07
N TYR A 91 -3.39 -0.44 -0.85
CA TYR A 91 -3.21 -1.78 -1.40
C TYR A 91 -1.80 -2.36 -1.31
N ARG A 92 -0.81 -1.58 -0.87
CA ARG A 92 0.55 -2.08 -0.65
C ARG A 92 0.69 -2.45 0.80
N SER A 93 1.01 -3.71 1.05
CA SER A 93 1.02 -4.29 2.38
C SER A 93 2.38 -4.91 2.67
N TYR A 94 2.83 -4.78 3.92
CA TYR A 94 4.12 -5.28 4.37
C TYR A 94 4.09 -5.57 5.87
N LYS A 95 5.08 -6.30 6.36
CA LYS A 95 5.28 -6.59 7.78
C LYS A 95 6.55 -5.88 8.27
N ILE A 96 6.55 -5.41 9.52
CA ILE A 96 7.73 -4.71 10.07
C ILE A 96 8.91 -5.68 10.19
N GLU A 97 8.64 -6.94 10.54
CA GLU A 97 9.64 -8.00 10.62
C GLU A 97 10.28 -8.36 9.27
N ASN A 98 9.73 -7.91 8.15
CA ASN A 98 10.29 -8.08 6.81
C ASN A 98 11.16 -6.88 6.37
N GLU A 99 11.67 -6.10 7.32
CA GLU A 99 12.61 -5.01 7.04
C GLU A 99 13.93 -5.57 6.48
N ILE A 100 14.38 -5.01 5.37
CA ILE A 100 15.66 -5.35 4.75
C ILE A 100 16.74 -4.54 5.46
N SER A 101 17.78 -5.21 5.97
CA SER A 101 18.88 -4.55 6.65
C SER A 101 19.75 -3.72 5.70
N HIS A 102 20.06 -2.49 6.08
CA HIS A 102 20.97 -1.59 5.37
C HIS A 102 21.59 -0.54 6.33
N PRO A 103 22.73 0.09 5.98
CA PRO A 103 23.46 0.97 6.90
C PRO A 103 22.83 2.35 7.14
N HIS A 104 21.75 2.70 6.43
CA HIS A 104 21.14 4.05 6.46
C HIS A 104 19.72 4.05 7.05
N ARG A 105 19.48 3.15 8.00
CA ARG A 105 18.20 3.03 8.72
C ARG A 105 17.81 4.31 9.45
N ASP A 106 18.77 5.18 9.75
CA ASP A 106 18.53 6.50 10.35
C ASP A 106 17.86 7.50 9.41
N ILE A 107 17.76 7.19 8.11
CA ILE A 107 17.14 8.02 7.08
C ILE A 107 15.88 7.36 6.53
N PHE A 108 15.96 6.08 6.18
CA PHE A 108 14.86 5.37 5.55
C PHE A 108 14.85 3.90 5.94
N SER A 109 13.72 3.24 5.76
CA SER A 109 13.56 1.79 5.90
C SER A 109 13.04 1.20 4.60
N ILE A 110 13.35 -0.08 4.39
CA ILE A 110 12.92 -0.85 3.22
C ILE A 110 12.26 -2.13 3.72
N TYR A 111 11.08 -2.46 3.20
CA TYR A 111 10.35 -3.66 3.58
C TYR A 111 10.02 -4.50 2.35
N GLU A 112 10.16 -5.81 2.48
CA GLU A 112 9.54 -6.75 1.54
C GLU A 112 8.04 -6.84 1.82
N GLY A 113 7.23 -6.62 0.79
CA GLY A 113 5.79 -6.75 0.85
C GLY A 113 5.18 -7.09 -0.50
N PHE A 114 3.93 -6.68 -0.68
CA PHE A 114 3.21 -6.92 -1.92
C PHE A 114 2.12 -5.88 -2.15
N GLU A 115 1.80 -5.64 -3.41
CA GLU A 115 0.58 -4.94 -3.81
C GLU A 115 -0.51 -5.98 -4.11
N PHE A 116 -1.74 -5.72 -3.66
CA PHE A 116 -2.87 -6.58 -3.98
C PHE A 116 -4.02 -5.82 -4.67
N ARG A 117 -4.80 -6.54 -5.47
CA ARG A 117 -6.08 -6.07 -6.01
C ARG A 117 -7.07 -7.21 -6.08
N THR A 118 -8.36 -6.91 -5.91
CA THR A 118 -9.42 -7.86 -6.23
C THR A 118 -10.06 -7.46 -7.57
N VAL A 119 -10.21 -8.43 -8.48
CA VAL A 119 -10.73 -8.19 -9.83
C VAL A 119 -11.84 -9.17 -10.16
N LEU A 120 -12.72 -8.75 -11.09
CA LEU A 120 -13.71 -9.64 -11.70
C LEU A 120 -13.20 -10.06 -13.07
N ILE A 121 -13.07 -11.36 -13.29
CA ILE A 121 -12.72 -11.95 -14.58
C ILE A 121 -13.75 -13.05 -14.83
N ASN A 122 -14.47 -12.98 -15.96
CA ASN A 122 -15.46 -13.97 -16.38
C ASN A 122 -16.47 -14.37 -15.28
N GLY A 123 -16.98 -13.38 -14.53
CA GLY A 123 -17.97 -13.61 -13.46
C GLY A 123 -17.40 -14.23 -12.17
N GLN A 124 -16.09 -14.35 -12.04
CA GLN A 124 -15.40 -14.86 -10.85
C GLN A 124 -14.53 -13.78 -10.22
N ILE A 125 -14.30 -13.90 -8.91
CA ILE A 125 -13.49 -12.94 -8.15
C ILE A 125 -12.09 -13.53 -7.98
N PHE A 126 -11.07 -12.75 -8.35
CA PHE A 126 -9.67 -13.13 -8.20
C PHE A 126 -8.94 -12.15 -7.29
N LEU A 127 -7.98 -12.66 -6.52
CA LEU A 127 -6.96 -11.87 -5.84
C LEU A 127 -5.73 -11.82 -6.74
N CYS A 128 -5.34 -10.62 -7.15
CA CYS A 128 -4.09 -10.33 -7.80
C CYS A 128 -3.05 -9.95 -6.74
N ILE A 129 -1.88 -10.58 -6.77
CA ILE A 129 -0.74 -10.30 -5.87
C ILE A 129 0.48 -9.96 -6.72
N ASP A 130 1.12 -8.82 -6.47
CA ASP A 130 2.41 -8.48 -7.07
C ASP A 130 3.44 -8.25 -5.95
N PRO A 131 4.54 -9.01 -5.89
CA PRO A 131 5.64 -8.74 -4.98
C PRO A 131 6.13 -7.30 -5.14
N HIS A 132 6.29 -6.59 -4.02
CA HIS A 132 6.59 -5.16 -4.04
C HIS A 132 7.51 -4.77 -2.89
N ILE A 133 8.34 -3.76 -3.13
CA ILE A 133 9.21 -3.17 -2.10
C ILE A 133 8.55 -1.91 -1.57
N ILE A 134 8.51 -1.77 -0.25
CA ILE A 134 7.98 -0.59 0.39
C ILE A 134 9.15 0.19 0.98
N PHE A 135 9.36 1.42 0.50
CA PHE A 135 10.25 2.39 1.13
C PHE A 135 9.48 3.26 2.11
N ASP A 136 10.09 3.63 3.23
CA ASP A 136 9.55 4.63 4.16
C ASP A 136 10.67 5.55 4.65
N PHE A 137 10.35 6.82 4.90
CA PHE A 137 11.32 7.76 5.48
C PHE A 137 11.20 7.74 7.00
N ASN A 138 12.35 7.68 7.67
CA ASN A 138 12.47 7.67 9.12
C ASN A 138 12.83 9.04 9.69
N CYS A 139 13.10 10.03 8.83
CA CYS A 139 13.57 11.35 9.21
C CYS A 139 12.74 12.46 8.55
N SER A 140 12.56 13.56 9.27
CA SER A 140 11.94 14.80 8.80
C SER A 140 12.91 15.65 7.96
N ILE A 141 12.42 16.73 7.35
CA ILE A 141 13.26 17.73 6.69
C ILE A 141 14.25 18.36 7.69
N GLU A 142 13.82 18.61 8.92
CA GLU A 142 14.71 19.14 9.96
C GLU A 142 15.84 18.17 10.31
N ASP A 143 15.54 16.88 10.43
CA ASP A 143 16.56 15.84 10.67
C ASP A 143 17.60 15.79 9.55
N LEU A 144 17.18 15.96 8.30
CA LEU A 144 18.07 15.98 7.14
C LEU A 144 19.01 17.21 7.18
N VAL A 145 18.49 18.37 7.58
CA VAL A 145 19.32 19.57 7.80
C VAL A 145 20.31 19.34 8.93
N ASN A 146 19.87 18.77 10.06
CA ASN A 146 20.73 18.45 11.19
C ASN A 146 21.82 17.42 10.85
N LYS A 147 21.56 16.54 9.88
CA LYS A 147 22.55 15.59 9.34
C LYS A 147 23.54 16.22 8.35
N GLY A 148 23.32 17.48 7.93
CA GLY A 148 24.28 18.26 7.15
C GLY A 148 23.80 18.71 5.77
N ILE A 149 22.55 18.43 5.37
CA ILE A 149 22.01 19.00 4.12
C ILE A 149 21.71 20.48 4.33
N LYS A 150 22.12 21.34 3.39
CA LYS A 150 21.79 22.76 3.48
C LYS A 150 20.29 22.98 3.19
N PRO A 151 19.58 23.85 3.92
CA PRO A 151 18.15 24.11 3.67
C PRO A 151 17.84 24.45 2.21
N GLY A 152 18.67 25.28 1.57
CA GLY A 152 18.50 25.66 0.17
C GLY A 152 18.70 24.51 -0.84
N GLU A 153 19.10 23.32 -0.41
CA GLU A 153 19.22 22.13 -1.25
C GLU A 153 18.03 21.15 -1.05
N LEU A 154 17.11 21.45 -0.13
CA LEU A 154 15.89 20.70 0.15
C LEU A 154 14.68 21.43 -0.45
N ASN A 155 14.47 21.20 -1.74
CA ASN A 155 13.38 21.73 -2.54
C ASN A 155 13.07 20.77 -3.69
N ASP A 156 11.96 21.02 -4.39
CA ASP A 156 11.59 20.37 -5.65
C ASP A 156 11.29 18.87 -5.59
N PHE A 157 10.68 18.42 -4.48
CA PHE A 157 10.14 17.06 -4.40
C PHE A 157 8.85 17.00 -3.58
N SER A 158 8.09 15.93 -3.79
CA SER A 158 6.88 15.64 -3.03
C SER A 158 7.21 15.38 -1.56
N VAL A 159 6.37 15.91 -0.67
CA VAL A 159 6.46 15.72 0.78
C VAL A 159 5.08 15.39 1.33
N SER A 160 5.07 14.87 2.55
CA SER A 160 3.88 14.80 3.38
C SER A 160 4.14 15.53 4.69
N TYR A 161 3.16 16.25 5.21
CA TYR A 161 3.30 16.99 6.46
C TYR A 161 2.13 16.71 7.40
N LEU A 162 2.40 16.84 8.70
CA LEU A 162 1.41 16.63 9.76
C LEU A 162 0.79 17.97 10.15
N THR A 163 -0.52 18.10 10.01
CA THR A 163 -1.25 19.24 10.56
C THR A 163 -1.38 19.14 12.08
N GLU A 164 -1.83 20.22 12.73
CA GLU A 164 -2.12 20.24 14.18
C GLU A 164 -3.07 19.10 14.62
N ASP A 165 -4.06 18.79 13.77
CA ASP A 165 -4.99 17.64 13.92
C ASP A 165 -4.33 16.25 13.74
N ARG A 166 -3.01 16.19 13.52
CA ARG A 166 -2.25 14.98 13.15
C ARG A 166 -2.74 14.32 11.86
N LYS A 167 -3.37 15.07 10.97
CA LYS A 167 -3.72 14.59 9.64
C LYS A 167 -2.50 14.76 8.74
N ARG A 168 -2.17 13.70 7.99
CA ARG A 168 -1.12 13.76 6.98
C ARG A 168 -1.70 14.34 5.68
N ILE A 169 -1.07 15.39 5.16
CA ILE A 169 -1.41 16.03 3.89
C ILE A 169 -0.20 15.91 2.97
N ASP A 170 -0.46 15.58 1.70
CA ASP A 170 0.57 15.49 0.67
C ASP A 170 0.68 16.83 -0.08
N GLY A 171 1.91 17.21 -0.42
CA GLY A 171 2.20 18.43 -1.16
C GLY A 171 3.55 18.39 -1.85
N TYR A 172 3.92 19.50 -2.46
CA TYR A 172 5.20 19.68 -3.14
C TYR A 172 6.05 20.71 -2.40
N LEU A 173 7.25 20.34 -1.99
CA LEU A 173 8.18 21.22 -1.28
C LEU A 173 8.78 22.23 -2.26
N LEU A 174 8.46 23.51 -2.07
CA LEU A 174 8.98 24.60 -2.88
C LEU A 174 10.34 25.08 -2.38
N GLU A 175 10.46 25.27 -1.07
CA GLU A 175 11.69 25.74 -0.44
C GLU A 175 11.75 25.39 1.05
N THR A 176 12.97 25.29 1.57
CA THR A 176 13.26 25.16 3.00
C THR A 176 14.17 26.30 3.43
N LEU A 177 13.78 27.06 4.44
CA LEU A 177 14.49 28.26 4.88
C LEU A 177 14.39 28.50 6.39
N TRP A 178 15.33 29.30 6.90
CA TRP A 178 15.28 29.79 8.27
C TRP A 178 14.42 31.06 8.34
N GLU A 179 13.38 31.02 9.15
CA GLU A 179 12.49 32.15 9.40
C GLU A 179 12.55 32.54 10.89
N ARG A 180 12.27 33.81 11.21
CA ARG A 180 12.17 34.24 12.62
C ARG A 180 10.72 34.14 13.08
N ASN A 181 10.48 33.42 14.17
CA ASN A 181 9.18 33.38 14.80
C ASN A 181 8.85 34.71 15.54
N GLU A 182 7.65 34.81 16.12
CA GLU A 182 7.21 35.98 16.91
C GLU A 182 8.13 36.26 18.11
N ALA A 183 8.78 35.23 18.65
CA ALA A 183 9.77 35.32 19.72
C ALA A 183 11.19 35.68 19.23
N LYS A 184 11.37 35.94 17.92
CA LYS A 184 12.65 36.22 17.22
C LYS A 184 13.64 35.06 17.20
N GLU A 185 13.20 33.84 17.51
CA GLU A 185 14.00 32.63 17.38
C GLU A 185 14.00 32.18 15.91
N SER A 186 15.13 31.67 15.45
CA SER A 186 15.24 31.12 14.10
C SER A 186 14.66 29.71 14.07
N ILE A 187 13.61 29.52 13.31
CA ILE A 187 12.95 28.24 13.10
C ILE A 187 13.11 27.80 11.64
N LEU A 188 13.22 26.50 11.42
CA LEU A 188 13.32 25.95 10.08
C LEU A 188 11.91 25.69 9.53
N ILE A 189 11.57 26.35 8.43
CA ILE A 189 10.25 26.29 7.79
C ILE A 189 10.37 25.71 6.39
N CYS A 190 9.37 24.92 6.01
CA CYS A 190 9.15 24.44 4.66
C CYS A 190 7.96 25.17 4.03
N LYS A 191 8.15 25.75 2.85
CA LYS A 191 7.03 26.20 2.02
C LYS A 191 6.57 25.07 1.11
N ILE A 192 5.28 24.74 1.19
CA ILE A 192 4.71 23.56 0.55
C ILE A 192 3.50 23.98 -0.26
N LYS A 193 3.39 23.50 -1.49
CA LYS A 193 2.17 23.60 -2.29
C LYS A 193 1.30 22.36 -2.07
N ASN A 194 0.16 22.54 -1.41
CA ASN A 194 -0.77 21.44 -1.12
C ASN A 194 -1.38 20.86 -2.41
N PHE A 195 -1.39 19.54 -2.57
CA PHE A 195 -1.93 18.90 -3.77
C PHE A 195 -3.45 18.93 -3.91
N ARG A 196 -4.19 19.20 -2.82
CA ARG A 196 -5.66 19.17 -2.84
C ARG A 196 -6.27 20.46 -3.35
N ASP A 197 -5.76 21.58 -2.90
CA ASP A 197 -6.30 22.92 -3.16
C ASP A 197 -5.31 23.85 -3.89
N PHE A 198 -4.07 23.39 -4.11
CA PHE A 198 -2.98 24.15 -4.73
C PHE A 198 -2.58 25.42 -3.97
N ILE A 199 -2.96 25.53 -2.69
CA ILE A 199 -2.58 26.63 -1.81
C ILE A 199 -1.18 26.40 -1.25
N GLU A 200 -0.40 27.47 -1.14
CA GLU A 200 0.90 27.45 -0.48
C GLU A 200 0.72 27.59 1.04
N VAL A 201 1.38 26.71 1.78
CA VAL A 201 1.38 26.68 3.24
C VAL A 201 2.82 26.71 3.74
N SER A 202 3.01 27.25 4.94
CA SER A 202 4.29 27.24 5.66
C SER A 202 4.17 26.30 6.84
N GLU A 203 5.01 25.27 6.88
CA GLU A 203 4.97 24.24 7.91
C GLU A 203 6.35 24.07 8.56
N PRO A 204 6.42 23.82 9.88
CA PRO A 204 7.70 23.54 10.55
C PRO A 204 8.40 22.31 9.97
N ALA A 205 9.70 22.40 9.70
CA ALA A 205 10.44 21.33 9.02
C ALA A 205 10.46 19.98 9.76
N TRP A 206 10.27 19.96 11.08
CA TRP A 206 10.14 18.73 11.87
C TRP A 206 8.84 17.95 11.58
N SER A 207 7.79 18.62 11.08
CA SER A 207 6.51 18.00 10.77
C SER A 207 6.42 17.52 9.31
N VAL A 208 7.45 17.80 8.51
CA VAL A 208 7.49 17.56 7.06
C VAL A 208 8.42 16.39 6.75
N PHE A 209 7.93 15.44 5.96
CA PHE A 209 8.63 14.21 5.61
C PHE A 209 8.68 14.05 4.09
N PRO A 210 9.84 13.75 3.49
CA PRO A 210 9.91 13.47 2.06
C PRO A 210 9.04 12.29 1.63
N GLU A 211 8.54 12.31 0.41
CA GLU A 211 7.90 11.13 -0.19
C GLU A 211 8.96 10.04 -0.41
N ALA A 212 8.76 8.86 0.17
CA ALA A 212 9.67 7.73 0.06
C ALA A 212 9.66 7.08 -1.34
N ARG A 213 10.26 7.79 -2.29
CA ARG A 213 10.58 7.36 -3.66
C ARG A 213 12.08 7.06 -3.76
N PRO A 214 12.48 5.99 -4.47
CA PRO A 214 13.89 5.62 -4.62
C PRO A 214 14.79 6.75 -5.12
N GLU A 215 14.30 7.54 -6.08
CA GLU A 215 15.05 8.64 -6.69
C GLU A 215 15.30 9.77 -5.67
N VAL A 216 14.30 10.10 -4.86
CA VAL A 216 14.41 11.12 -3.79
C VAL A 216 15.36 10.63 -2.70
N ILE A 217 15.26 9.37 -2.29
CA ILE A 217 16.18 8.79 -1.29
C ILE A 217 17.61 8.83 -1.82
N GLN A 218 17.84 8.41 -3.07
CA GLN A 218 19.17 8.44 -3.70
C GLN A 218 19.74 9.86 -3.74
N GLU A 219 18.94 10.84 -4.15
CA GLU A 219 19.37 12.23 -4.19
C GLU A 219 19.76 12.76 -2.80
N LEU A 220 18.95 12.49 -1.78
CA LEU A 220 19.23 12.94 -0.41
C LEU A 220 20.48 12.27 0.19
N LEU A 221 20.70 10.97 -0.10
CA LEU A 221 21.92 10.28 0.30
C LEU A 221 23.16 10.88 -0.39
N ASN A 222 23.05 11.24 -1.67
CA ASN A 222 24.13 11.90 -2.41
C ASN A 222 24.48 13.26 -1.78
N LYS A 223 23.48 14.08 -1.41
CA LYS A 223 23.69 15.36 -0.72
C LYS A 223 24.37 15.18 0.65
N LEU A 224 24.13 14.05 1.31
CA LEU A 224 24.79 13.67 2.56
C LEU A 224 26.15 12.99 2.38
N ASN A 225 26.64 12.86 1.14
CA ASN A 225 27.86 12.11 0.79
C ASN A 225 27.84 10.66 1.32
N ARG A 226 26.68 10.00 1.26
CA ARG A 226 26.51 8.59 1.64
C ARG A 226 26.48 7.71 0.39
N ASP A 227 27.51 6.88 0.23
CA ASP A 227 27.61 5.95 -0.89
C ASP A 227 26.70 4.72 -0.66
N TYR A 228 25.54 4.74 -1.30
CA TYR A 228 24.58 3.64 -1.27
C TYR A 228 23.70 3.65 -2.51
N ASP A 229 23.66 2.54 -3.23
CA ASP A 229 22.90 2.39 -4.47
C ASP A 229 21.46 1.91 -4.19
N VAL A 230 20.57 2.86 -3.91
CA VAL A 230 19.14 2.60 -3.66
C VAL A 230 18.46 2.07 -4.92
N ILE A 231 18.82 2.62 -6.07
CA ILE A 231 18.21 2.28 -7.37
C ILE A 231 18.61 0.86 -7.76
N GLY A 232 19.89 0.51 -7.69
CA GLY A 232 20.36 -0.85 -7.94
C GLY A 232 19.75 -1.87 -6.98
N LEU A 233 19.60 -1.52 -5.70
CA LEU A 233 18.91 -2.36 -4.74
C LEU A 233 17.43 -2.60 -5.12
N GLN A 234 16.70 -1.54 -5.47
CA GLN A 234 15.32 -1.63 -5.93
C GLN A 234 15.23 -2.53 -7.16
N ARG A 235 16.12 -2.36 -8.15
CA ARG A 235 16.14 -3.15 -9.38
C ARG A 235 16.40 -4.62 -9.11
N LYS A 236 17.36 -4.93 -8.24
CA LYS A 236 17.70 -6.29 -7.82
C LYS A 236 16.50 -6.98 -7.17
N ILE A 237 15.88 -6.35 -6.17
CA ILE A 237 14.76 -6.95 -5.44
C ILE A 237 13.47 -6.99 -6.28
N SER A 238 13.28 -6.04 -7.20
CA SER A 238 12.16 -6.05 -8.16
C SER A 238 12.37 -7.02 -9.33
N PHE A 239 13.43 -7.84 -9.26
CA PHE A 239 13.84 -8.82 -10.27
C PHE A 239 14.17 -8.21 -11.66
N LEU A 240 14.37 -6.90 -11.77
CA LEU A 240 14.63 -6.23 -13.05
C LEU A 240 15.98 -6.63 -13.65
N ASP A 241 16.95 -6.96 -12.79
CA ASP A 241 18.28 -7.40 -13.23
C ASP A 241 18.36 -8.94 -13.36
N SER A 242 17.28 -9.67 -13.06
CA SER A 242 17.25 -11.13 -13.18
C SER A 242 17.01 -11.57 -14.62
N LYS A 243 17.86 -12.47 -15.12
CA LYS A 243 17.64 -13.19 -16.38
C LYS A 243 16.40 -14.10 -16.35
N THR A 244 15.92 -14.42 -15.15
CA THR A 244 14.74 -15.26 -14.89
C THR A 244 13.63 -14.50 -14.15
N ALA A 245 13.53 -13.18 -14.35
CA ALA A 245 12.61 -12.30 -13.64
C ALA A 245 11.17 -12.83 -13.52
N SER A 246 10.61 -13.41 -14.59
CA SER A 246 9.25 -13.98 -14.56
C SER A 246 9.13 -15.17 -13.60
N ARG A 247 10.15 -16.05 -13.56
CA ARG A 247 10.19 -17.19 -12.65
C ARG A 247 10.38 -16.72 -11.21
N ASP A 248 11.30 -15.80 -10.97
CA ASP A 248 11.62 -15.33 -9.61
C ASP A 248 10.45 -14.57 -9.01
N ARG A 249 9.78 -13.71 -9.81
CA ARG A 249 8.53 -13.06 -9.42
C ARG A 249 7.45 -14.10 -9.10
N LEU A 250 7.26 -15.10 -9.94
CA LEU A 250 6.29 -16.16 -9.67
C LEU A 250 6.57 -16.89 -8.36
N LEU A 251 7.83 -17.30 -8.12
CA LEU A 251 8.22 -17.96 -6.87
C LEU A 251 7.90 -17.09 -5.66
N LYS A 252 8.25 -15.80 -5.69
CA LYS A 252 7.94 -14.86 -4.61
C LYS A 252 6.43 -14.66 -4.43
N THR A 253 5.66 -14.59 -5.52
CA THR A 253 4.20 -14.54 -5.46
C THR A 253 3.62 -15.78 -4.79
N MET A 254 4.13 -16.97 -5.13
CA MET A 254 3.69 -18.22 -4.52
C MET A 254 4.01 -18.27 -3.03
N GLU A 255 5.20 -17.82 -2.61
CA GLU A 255 5.56 -17.67 -1.19
C GLU A 255 4.55 -16.78 -0.44
N ILE A 256 4.20 -15.63 -1.02
CA ILE A 256 3.19 -14.71 -0.45
C ILE A 256 1.83 -15.41 -0.34
N ILE A 257 1.37 -16.08 -1.39
CA ILE A 257 0.07 -16.76 -1.38
C ILE A 257 0.02 -17.89 -0.36
N THR A 258 1.08 -18.70 -0.27
CA THR A 258 1.18 -19.75 0.76
C THR A 258 1.11 -19.15 2.17
N GLN A 259 1.80 -18.02 2.41
CA GLN A 259 1.73 -17.33 3.70
C GLN A 259 0.33 -16.77 3.98
N LEU A 260 -0.30 -16.13 2.99
CA LEU A 260 -1.67 -15.61 3.12
C LEU A 260 -2.68 -16.73 3.39
N GLN A 261 -2.51 -17.88 2.76
CA GLN A 261 -3.38 -19.03 2.99
C GLN A 261 -3.30 -19.52 4.44
N LYS A 262 -2.12 -19.45 5.06
CA LYS A 262 -1.89 -19.88 6.44
C LYS A 262 -2.37 -18.83 7.46
N ASP A 263 -2.08 -17.56 7.22
CA ASP A 263 -2.26 -16.50 8.22
C ASP A 263 -3.60 -15.74 8.07
N VAL A 264 -4.11 -15.62 6.85
CA VAL A 264 -5.18 -14.68 6.51
C VAL A 264 -6.47 -15.38 6.09
N PHE A 265 -6.36 -16.44 5.30
CA PHE A 265 -7.52 -17.23 4.87
C PHE A 265 -7.79 -18.39 5.83
N PRO A 266 -9.06 -18.85 5.97
CA PRO A 266 -10.27 -18.31 5.36
C PRO A 266 -10.65 -16.92 5.92
N LEU A 267 -11.17 -16.05 5.05
CA LEU A 267 -11.86 -14.84 5.50
C LEU A 267 -13.26 -15.23 5.95
N ARG A 268 -13.61 -14.95 7.20
CA ARG A 268 -14.95 -15.19 7.75
C ARG A 268 -15.60 -13.89 8.20
N PHE A 269 -16.77 -13.59 7.65
CA PHE A 269 -17.56 -12.40 8.01
C PHE A 269 -19.04 -12.61 7.66
N GLY A 270 -19.94 -12.30 8.61
CA GLY A 270 -21.36 -12.62 8.45
C GLY A 270 -21.57 -14.09 8.10
N GLU A 271 -22.33 -14.35 7.04
CA GLU A 271 -22.57 -15.70 6.49
C GLU A 271 -21.53 -16.11 5.42
N PHE A 272 -20.54 -15.25 5.13
CA PHE A 272 -19.54 -15.49 4.10
C PHE A 272 -18.30 -16.16 4.68
N GLU A 273 -17.87 -17.21 3.99
CA GLU A 273 -16.51 -17.74 4.07
C GLU A 273 -15.87 -17.58 2.70
N VAL A 274 -14.66 -17.02 2.65
CA VAL A 274 -13.87 -16.86 1.44
C VAL A 274 -12.54 -17.59 1.61
N ASN A 275 -12.22 -18.45 0.67
CA ASN A 275 -10.97 -19.20 0.55
C ASN A 275 -10.24 -18.78 -0.73
N ILE A 276 -8.93 -19.02 -0.78
CA ILE A 276 -8.09 -18.75 -1.94
C ILE A 276 -7.54 -20.04 -2.53
N GLU A 277 -7.58 -20.17 -3.86
CA GLU A 277 -6.90 -21.23 -4.60
C GLU A 277 -5.42 -20.89 -4.75
N ILE A 278 -4.57 -21.91 -4.62
CA ILE A 278 -3.10 -21.75 -4.70
C ILE A 278 -2.63 -21.68 -6.15
N GLU A 279 -3.36 -22.32 -7.07
CA GLU A 279 -2.98 -22.37 -8.47
C GLU A 279 -3.31 -21.02 -9.14
N PRO A 280 -2.30 -20.31 -9.69
CA PRO A 280 -2.57 -19.10 -10.43
C PRO A 280 -3.30 -19.42 -11.74
N ILE A 281 -4.07 -18.46 -12.26
CA ILE A 281 -4.61 -18.57 -13.61
C ILE A 281 -3.44 -18.72 -14.60
N ILE A 282 -3.53 -19.74 -15.44
CA ILE A 282 -2.67 -19.89 -16.60
C ILE A 282 -3.29 -19.11 -17.75
N VAL A 283 -2.60 -18.08 -18.23
CA VAL A 283 -3.01 -17.36 -19.43
C VAL A 283 -2.38 -18.07 -20.62
N ARG A 284 -3.22 -18.74 -21.43
CA ARG A 284 -2.83 -19.29 -22.72
C ARG A 284 -2.95 -18.19 -23.78
N LEU A 285 -1.84 -17.92 -24.48
CA LEU A 285 -1.81 -17.04 -25.65
C LEU A 285 -2.12 -17.84 -26.92
#